data_AF-A0A7R9P600-F1
#
_entry.id   AF-A0A7R9P600-F1
#
_cell.length_a   1.000
_cell.length_b   1.000
_cell.length_c   1.000
_cell.angle_alpha   90.00
_cell.angle_beta   90.00
_cell.angle_gamma   90.00
#
_symmetry.space_group_name_H-M   'P 1'
#
loop_
_entity.id
_entity.type
_entity.pdbx_description
1 polymer ?
#
loop_
_entity_poly.entity_id
_entity_poly.type
_entity_poly.pdbx_seq_one_letter_code
_entity_poly.pdbx_strand_id
1 'polypeptide(L)'
;MYTCQHCDIVLNYASAVLYTLAKQAKTLGAYKLTRQVLDKMQSLRVPPRFQEYVDLSSLMVRAKPYHDGEDLLPMCYRCSTYNPLMTSAANCCTNCRQPFVHSFVSFEILPLVEFQLEPGISDEDAMRLIEAPAPVATEDAGWSQSAGDNFEALRLDEQTSDPFTARLLSLQSEDEEEFVPVIVNRPTLQVMDPGSVLVCQQPPPLGYQFYRNLLPDLQITLCPSCNKIFHVDDFEMQVLQKGHCPFCRSESNTFKDMSED
;
A
#
# COMPACT_ATOMS: atom_id res chain seq x y z
N MET A 1 -43.94 20.70 -6.35
CA MET A 1 -42.52 20.36 -6.56
C MET A 1 -42.43 18.86 -6.63
N TYR A 2 -42.36 18.30 -7.84
CA TYR A 2 -42.17 16.87 -8.05
C TYR A 2 -40.70 16.56 -7.78
N THR A 3 -40.38 15.92 -6.65
CA THR A 3 -39.05 15.33 -6.47
C THR A 3 -38.96 14.13 -7.40
N CYS A 4 -37.92 14.10 -8.23
CA CYS A 4 -37.65 12.96 -9.10
C CYS A 4 -37.45 11.73 -8.21
N GLN A 5 -38.30 10.70 -8.34
CA GLN A 5 -38.18 9.44 -7.57
C GLN A 5 -36.75 8.86 -7.64
N HIS A 6 -36.03 9.11 -8.73
CA HIS A 6 -34.64 8.71 -8.90
C HIS A 6 -33.67 9.43 -7.96
N CYS A 7 -33.87 10.74 -7.71
CA CYS A 7 -33.08 11.49 -6.74
C CYS A 7 -33.33 11.01 -5.31
N ASP A 8 -34.59 10.76 -4.94
CA ASP A 8 -34.91 10.26 -3.59
C ASP A 8 -34.29 8.88 -3.32
N ILE A 9 -34.18 8.01 -4.34
CA ILE A 9 -33.53 6.69 -4.22
C ILE A 9 -32.01 6.84 -3.99
N VAL A 10 -31.32 7.68 -4.78
CA VAL A 10 -29.87 7.88 -4.66
C VAL A 10 -29.49 8.55 -3.34
N LEU A 11 -30.26 9.55 -2.90
CA LEU A 11 -30.09 10.20 -1.60
C LEU A 11 -30.27 9.22 -0.42
N ASN A 12 -31.20 8.27 -0.56
CA ASN A 12 -31.41 7.23 0.44
C ASN A 12 -30.25 6.24 0.54
N TYR A 13 -29.63 5.85 -0.58
CA TYR A 13 -28.46 4.95 -0.57
C TYR A 13 -27.23 5.64 0.01
N ALA A 14 -26.94 6.88 -0.40
CA ALA A 14 -25.81 7.65 0.14
C ALA A 14 -25.93 7.81 1.67
N SER A 15 -27.12 8.12 2.16
CA SER A 15 -27.39 8.25 3.60
C SER A 15 -27.24 6.91 4.34
N ALA A 16 -27.61 5.78 3.71
CA ALA A 16 -27.43 4.46 4.29
C ALA A 16 -25.95 4.07 4.40
N VAL A 17 -25.15 4.33 3.35
CA VAL A 17 -23.70 4.06 3.38
C VAL A 17 -23.02 4.87 4.48
N LEU A 18 -23.29 6.18 4.55
CA LEU A 18 -22.72 7.04 5.60
C LEU A 18 -23.19 6.63 7.00
N TYR A 19 -24.46 6.24 7.16
CA TYR A 19 -24.97 5.71 8.42
C TYR A 19 -24.19 4.46 8.86
N THR A 20 -24.00 3.49 7.96
CA THR A 20 -23.25 2.28 8.27
C THR A 20 -21.79 2.59 8.60
N LEU A 21 -21.17 3.51 7.86
CA LEU A 21 -19.79 3.93 8.09
C LEU A 21 -19.64 4.60 9.46
N ALA A 22 -20.50 5.55 9.82
CA ALA A 22 -20.47 6.21 11.13
C ALA A 22 -20.64 5.20 12.28
N LYS A 23 -21.53 4.22 12.11
CA LYS A 23 -21.76 3.17 13.11
C LYS A 23 -20.55 2.27 13.31
N GLN A 24 -19.91 1.83 12.22
CA GLN A 24 -18.71 1.00 12.30
C GLN A 24 -17.52 1.80 12.83
N ALA A 25 -17.29 3.01 12.33
CA ALA A 25 -16.22 3.90 12.78
C ALA A 25 -16.29 4.15 14.30
N LYS A 26 -17.48 4.44 14.83
CA LYS A 26 -17.70 4.63 16.28
C LYS A 26 -17.37 3.38 17.09
N THR A 27 -17.73 2.20 16.56
CA THR A 27 -17.52 0.91 17.24
C THR A 27 -16.04 0.53 17.27
N LEU A 28 -15.32 0.81 16.19
CA LEU A 28 -13.88 0.56 16.07
C LEU A 28 -13.02 1.62 16.78
N GLY A 29 -13.60 2.74 17.23
CA GLY A 29 -12.86 3.82 17.89
C GLY A 29 -12.30 4.90 16.96
N ALA A 30 -12.70 4.90 15.67
CA ALA A 30 -12.40 5.96 14.72
C ALA A 30 -13.31 7.18 14.94
N TYR A 31 -13.02 7.95 15.99
CA TYR A 31 -13.88 9.06 16.42
C TYR A 31 -13.78 10.32 15.54
N LYS A 32 -12.61 10.59 14.93
CA LYS A 32 -12.45 11.70 13.99
C LYS A 32 -13.21 11.39 12.70
N LEU A 33 -13.08 10.18 12.16
CA LEU A 33 -13.89 9.73 11.02
C LEU A 33 -15.39 9.80 11.35
N THR A 34 -15.81 9.33 12.53
CA THR A 34 -17.21 9.38 12.95
C THR A 34 -17.77 10.81 12.91
N ARG A 35 -17.03 11.80 13.42
CA ARG A 35 -17.45 13.22 13.36
C ARG A 35 -17.61 13.71 11.93
N GLN A 36 -16.59 13.47 11.10
CA GLN A 36 -16.58 13.89 9.70
C GLN A 36 -17.76 13.31 8.91
N VAL A 37 -18.08 12.02 9.13
CA VAL A 37 -19.20 11.35 8.48
C VAL A 37 -20.53 11.89 8.98
N LEU A 38 -20.69 12.12 10.28
CA LEU A 38 -21.92 12.68 10.85
C LEU A 38 -22.16 14.13 10.39
N ASP A 39 -21.13 14.96 10.32
CA ASP A 39 -21.21 16.32 9.78
C ASP A 39 -21.62 16.30 8.30
N LYS A 40 -21.09 15.35 7.52
CA LYS A 40 -21.50 15.13 6.13
C LYS A 40 -22.92 14.58 6.01
N MET A 41 -23.40 13.79 6.97
CA MET A 41 -24.79 13.34 6.98
C MET A 41 -25.75 14.49 7.27
N GLN A 42 -25.36 15.47 8.10
CA GLN A 42 -26.19 16.66 8.38
C GLN A 42 -26.36 17.58 7.17
N SER A 43 -25.43 17.56 6.21
CA SER A 43 -25.60 18.29 4.94
C SER A 43 -26.52 17.55 3.94
N LEU A 44 -26.91 16.31 4.24
CA LEU A 44 -27.81 15.49 3.44
C LEU A 44 -29.19 15.36 4.09
N ARG A 45 -30.19 14.95 3.30
CA ARG A 45 -31.53 14.66 3.81
C ARG A 45 -31.53 13.29 4.51
N VAL A 46 -31.33 13.30 5.83
CA VAL A 46 -31.34 12.08 6.65
C VAL A 46 -32.75 11.45 6.67
N PRO A 47 -32.90 10.17 6.33
CA PRO A 47 -34.18 9.46 6.49
C PRO A 47 -34.63 9.40 7.95
N PRO A 48 -35.94 9.53 8.26
CA PRO A 48 -36.43 9.62 9.65
C PRO A 48 -36.05 8.40 10.50
N ARG A 49 -35.93 7.22 9.88
CA ARG A 49 -35.46 5.98 10.52
C ARG A 49 -34.04 6.05 11.10
N PHE A 50 -33.20 6.97 10.62
CA PHE A 50 -31.80 7.11 11.06
C PHE A 50 -31.58 8.35 11.92
N GLN A 51 -32.57 9.25 11.99
CA GLN A 51 -32.43 10.57 12.58
C GLN A 51 -32.08 10.51 14.08
N GLU A 52 -32.82 9.71 14.85
CA GLU A 52 -32.55 9.53 16.29
C GLU A 52 -31.12 9.06 16.57
N TYR A 53 -30.63 8.07 15.79
CA TYR A 53 -29.27 7.57 15.94
C TYR A 53 -28.22 8.62 15.59
N VAL A 54 -28.43 9.36 14.50
CA VAL A 54 -27.51 10.42 14.04
C VAL A 54 -27.44 11.52 15.10
N ASP A 55 -28.58 11.99 15.60
CA ASP A 55 -28.64 13.05 16.60
C ASP A 55 -27.94 12.66 17.91
N LEU A 56 -28.25 11.45 18.43
CA LEU A 56 -27.59 10.92 19.63
C LEU A 56 -26.09 10.71 19.39
N SER A 57 -25.70 10.16 18.25
CA SER A 57 -24.29 9.89 17.96
C SER A 57 -23.48 11.17 17.77
N SER A 58 -24.06 12.20 17.17
CA SER A 58 -23.44 13.53 17.02
C SER A 58 -23.23 14.21 18.38
N LEU A 59 -24.10 13.99 19.36
CA LEU A 59 -23.89 14.45 20.74
C LEU A 59 -22.80 13.64 21.45
N MET A 60 -22.90 12.31 21.40
CA MET A 60 -21.96 11.42 22.10
C MET A 60 -20.52 11.56 21.61
N VAL A 61 -20.31 11.75 20.31
CA VAL A 61 -18.96 11.80 19.73
C VAL A 61 -18.17 13.04 20.18
N ARG A 62 -18.86 14.11 20.64
CA ARG A 62 -18.21 15.33 21.16
C ARG A 62 -17.41 15.08 22.44
N ALA A 63 -17.82 14.08 23.24
CA ALA A 63 -17.11 13.68 24.45
C ALA A 63 -15.89 12.78 24.18
N LYS A 64 -15.62 12.41 22.91
CA LYS A 64 -14.48 11.58 22.52
C LYS A 64 -13.29 12.42 22.04
N PRO A 65 -12.08 11.86 21.93
CA PRO A 65 -10.94 12.56 21.33
C PRO A 65 -11.18 12.92 19.84
N TYR A 66 -10.46 13.92 19.33
CA TYR A 66 -10.49 14.31 17.91
C TYR A 66 -9.35 13.68 17.10
N HIS A 67 -9.10 12.40 17.34
CA HIS A 67 -8.19 11.58 16.55
C HIS A 67 -8.80 10.19 16.40
N ASP A 68 -8.35 9.45 15.39
CA ASP A 68 -8.63 8.03 15.26
C ASP A 68 -7.51 7.24 15.97
N GLY A 69 -7.72 5.95 16.23
CA GLY A 69 -6.65 5.08 16.73
C GLY A 69 -5.59 4.87 15.66
N GLU A 70 -4.30 4.85 16.05
CA GLU A 70 -3.18 4.71 15.11
C GLU A 70 -3.23 3.39 14.33
N ASP A 71 -3.66 2.30 14.98
CA ASP A 71 -3.84 0.98 14.36
C ASP A 71 -4.88 0.95 13.22
N LEU A 72 -5.78 1.94 13.19
CA LEU A 72 -6.79 2.06 12.14
C LEU A 72 -6.26 2.85 10.94
N LEU A 73 -5.20 3.65 11.12
CA LEU A 73 -4.74 4.58 10.10
C LEU A 73 -3.85 3.86 9.09
N PRO A 74 -4.13 3.98 7.78
CA PRO A 74 -3.26 3.42 6.76
C PRO A 74 -1.88 4.08 6.76
N MET A 75 -0.84 3.28 7.01
CA MET A 75 0.55 3.71 6.92
C MET A 75 1.03 3.67 5.46
N CYS A 76 1.73 4.72 5.03
CA CYS A 76 2.43 4.71 3.76
C CYS A 76 3.82 4.11 3.93
N TYR A 77 4.11 2.98 3.29
CA TYR A 77 5.43 2.34 3.34
C TYR A 77 6.53 3.14 2.63
N ARG A 78 6.17 4.12 1.79
CA ARG A 78 7.15 5.00 1.15
C ARG A 78 7.68 6.08 2.09
N CYS A 79 6.83 6.74 2.89
CA CYS A 79 7.21 7.89 3.72
C CYS A 79 6.89 7.72 5.22
N SER A 80 6.50 6.52 5.62
CA SER A 80 6.14 6.14 7.00
C SER A 80 5.09 7.03 7.65
N THR A 81 4.31 7.76 6.85
CA THR A 81 3.27 8.68 7.33
C THR A 81 1.93 7.94 7.44
N TYR A 82 1.24 8.11 8.57
CA TYR A 82 -0.14 7.63 8.75
C TYR A 82 -1.12 8.56 8.05
N ASN A 83 -2.04 7.99 7.27
CA ASN A 83 -2.97 8.73 6.44
C ASN A 83 -4.36 8.76 7.08
N PRO A 84 -5.06 9.89 7.05
CA PRO A 84 -6.44 9.95 7.54
C PRO A 84 -7.36 8.97 6.81
N LEU A 85 -8.37 8.43 7.50
CA LEU A 85 -9.35 7.50 6.91
C LEU A 85 -10.27 8.17 5.86
N MET A 86 -10.43 9.48 5.93
CA MET A 86 -11.19 10.25 4.97
C MET A 86 -10.26 11.26 4.28
N THR A 87 -9.90 10.97 3.04
CA THR A 87 -9.06 11.81 2.20
C THR A 87 -9.85 12.34 0.99
N SER A 88 -9.42 13.45 0.43
CA SER A 88 -9.94 13.96 -0.86
C SER A 88 -9.37 13.20 -2.06
N ALA A 89 -8.13 12.70 -1.92
CA ALA A 89 -7.45 11.90 -2.94
C ALA A 89 -7.70 10.40 -2.69
N ALA A 90 -8.22 9.71 -3.69
CA ALA A 90 -8.56 8.30 -3.56
C ALA A 90 -7.29 7.43 -3.60
N ASN A 91 -7.18 6.49 -2.65
CA ASN A 91 -6.18 5.42 -2.61
C ASN A 91 -4.72 5.88 -2.79
N CYS A 92 -4.34 7.02 -2.23
CA CYS A 92 -2.94 7.46 -2.22
C CYS A 92 -2.58 8.19 -0.92
N CYS A 93 -1.28 8.25 -0.64
CA CYS A 93 -0.74 8.93 0.52
C CYS A 93 -0.97 10.45 0.44
N THR A 94 -1.40 11.08 1.52
CA THR A 94 -1.59 12.53 1.58
C THR A 94 -0.29 13.33 1.58
N ASN A 95 0.83 12.68 1.95
CA ASN A 95 2.15 13.31 2.00
C ASN A 95 2.90 13.13 0.67
N CYS A 96 3.28 11.90 0.31
CA CYS A 96 4.09 11.64 -0.89
C CYS A 96 3.29 11.20 -2.13
N ARG A 97 1.95 11.16 -2.04
CA ARG A 97 1.03 10.76 -3.12
C ARG A 97 1.26 9.38 -3.74
N GLN A 98 2.02 8.53 -3.05
CA GLN A 98 2.19 7.13 -3.42
C GLN A 98 0.82 6.44 -3.47
N PRO A 99 0.44 5.81 -4.59
CA PRO A 99 -0.76 4.99 -4.64
C PRO A 99 -0.63 3.79 -3.71
N PHE A 100 -1.68 3.51 -2.94
CA PHE A 100 -1.72 2.34 -2.08
C PHE A 100 -2.04 1.10 -2.92
N VAL A 101 -1.19 0.09 -2.78
CA VAL A 101 -1.43 -1.23 -3.35
C VAL A 101 -2.05 -2.09 -2.26
N HIS A 102 -3.24 -2.62 -2.51
CA HIS A 102 -3.95 -3.45 -1.55
C HIS A 102 -3.87 -4.92 -1.92
N SER A 103 -3.81 -5.78 -0.90
CA SER A 103 -4.04 -7.21 -1.05
C SER A 103 -5.47 -7.45 -1.52
N PHE A 104 -5.68 -8.24 -2.57
CA PHE A 104 -7.01 -8.54 -3.11
C PHE A 104 -7.81 -9.57 -2.30
N VAL A 105 -7.30 -9.99 -1.14
CA VAL A 105 -8.01 -10.84 -0.16
C VAL A 105 -8.30 -10.07 1.13
N SER A 106 -7.26 -9.60 1.82
CA SER A 106 -7.40 -8.92 3.10
C SER A 106 -7.73 -7.42 2.98
N PHE A 107 -7.51 -6.82 1.81
CA PHE A 107 -7.57 -5.36 1.58
C PHE A 107 -6.58 -4.55 2.42
N GLU A 108 -5.60 -5.21 3.04
CA GLU A 108 -4.49 -4.53 3.73
C GLU A 108 -3.55 -3.88 2.71
N ILE A 109 -2.92 -2.79 3.13
CA ILE A 109 -1.93 -2.09 2.30
C ILE A 109 -0.65 -2.91 2.31
N LEU A 110 -0.17 -3.23 1.12
CA LEU A 110 1.06 -3.97 0.92
C LEU A 110 2.28 -3.02 0.96
N PRO A 111 3.43 -3.46 1.52
CA PRO A 111 4.70 -2.74 1.52
C PRO A 111 5.37 -2.66 0.14
N LEU A 112 4.60 -2.29 -0.88
CA LEU A 112 5.04 -2.22 -2.26
C LEU A 112 5.19 -0.78 -2.73
N VAL A 113 6.32 -0.50 -3.38
CA VAL A 113 6.55 0.75 -4.10
C VAL A 113 6.76 0.44 -5.57
N GLU A 114 5.94 1.06 -6.42
CA GLU A 114 6.10 1.03 -7.86
C GLU A 114 7.32 1.84 -8.27
N PHE A 115 8.11 1.30 -9.19
CA PHE A 115 9.23 2.01 -9.78
C PHE A 115 9.22 1.88 -11.31
N GLN A 116 9.78 2.90 -11.97
CA GLN A 116 9.93 2.95 -13.41
C GLN A 116 11.38 2.73 -13.79
N LEU A 117 11.59 2.11 -14.95
CA LEU A 117 12.92 1.88 -15.49
C LEU A 117 13.47 3.16 -16.14
N GLU A 118 14.78 3.36 -16.05
CA GLU A 118 15.47 4.41 -16.80
C GLU A 118 15.27 4.26 -18.32
N PRO A 119 15.05 5.35 -19.08
CA PRO A 119 14.85 5.27 -20.53
C PRO A 119 16.07 4.64 -21.22
N GLY A 120 15.83 3.52 -21.90
CA GLY A 120 16.87 2.73 -22.58
C GLY A 120 17.11 1.34 -21.99
N ILE A 121 16.36 0.93 -20.97
CA ILE A 121 16.28 -0.45 -20.49
C ILE A 121 14.99 -1.08 -21.05
N SER A 122 15.09 -2.24 -21.71
CA SER A 122 13.91 -3.01 -22.11
C SER A 122 13.38 -3.82 -20.93
N ASP A 123 12.08 -4.13 -20.92
CA ASP A 123 11.46 -4.91 -19.84
C ASP A 123 12.15 -6.30 -19.66
N GLU A 124 12.56 -6.92 -20.78
CA GLU A 124 13.32 -8.17 -20.78
C GLU A 124 14.74 -8.01 -20.20
N ASP A 125 15.44 -6.92 -20.54
CA ASP A 125 16.76 -6.63 -19.97
C ASP A 125 16.67 -6.37 -18.47
N ALA A 126 15.61 -5.68 -18.02
CA ALA A 126 15.39 -5.44 -16.60
C ALA A 126 15.18 -6.75 -15.83
N MET A 127 14.37 -7.67 -16.38
CA MET A 127 14.16 -8.99 -15.80
C MET A 127 15.48 -9.78 -15.67
N ARG A 128 16.29 -9.80 -16.73
CA ARG A 128 17.62 -10.44 -16.70
C ARG A 128 18.58 -9.80 -15.69
N LEU A 129 18.52 -8.48 -15.51
CA LEU A 129 19.38 -7.78 -14.56
C LEU A 129 19.00 -8.07 -13.11
N ILE A 130 17.71 -8.32 -12.84
CA ILE A 130 17.20 -8.67 -11.51
C ILE A 130 17.51 -10.14 -11.18
N GLU A 131 17.40 -11.05 -12.16
CA GLU A 131 17.70 -12.47 -11.99
C GLU A 131 19.21 -12.76 -11.93
N ALA A 132 20.04 -11.86 -12.45
CA ALA A 132 21.49 -12.00 -12.39
C ALA A 132 21.95 -11.95 -10.92
N PRO A 133 22.81 -12.88 -10.47
CA PRO A 133 23.35 -12.84 -9.12
C PRO A 133 24.09 -11.51 -8.90
N ALA A 134 23.77 -10.84 -7.79
CA ALA A 134 24.42 -9.59 -7.43
C ALA A 134 25.95 -9.77 -7.46
N PRO A 135 26.71 -8.79 -7.99
CA PRO A 135 28.16 -8.89 -8.01
C PRO A 135 28.65 -9.08 -6.58
N VAL A 136 29.35 -10.19 -6.32
CA VAL A 136 29.96 -10.48 -5.02
C VAL A 136 30.95 -9.35 -4.74
N ALA A 137 30.54 -8.40 -3.89
CA ALA A 137 31.48 -7.48 -3.28
C ALA A 137 32.44 -8.34 -2.47
N THR A 138 33.69 -8.42 -2.91
CA THR A 138 34.78 -8.93 -2.10
C THR A 138 34.73 -8.22 -0.76
N GLU A 139 34.56 -8.99 0.32
CA GLU A 139 34.47 -8.53 1.70
C GLU A 139 35.75 -7.78 2.09
N ASP A 140 35.79 -6.48 1.81
CA ASP A 140 36.69 -5.51 2.44
C ASP A 140 35.85 -4.37 3.05
N ALA A 141 34.76 -4.75 3.75
CA ALA A 141 34.02 -3.85 4.62
C ALA A 141 34.89 -3.58 5.87
N GLY A 142 35.73 -2.56 5.73
CA GLY A 142 36.71 -2.14 6.72
C GLY A 142 36.09 -1.85 8.08
N TRP A 143 36.44 -2.70 9.05
CA TRP A 143 36.40 -2.33 10.46
C TRP A 143 37.35 -1.15 10.68
N SER A 144 36.84 0.08 10.78
CA SER A 144 37.64 1.23 11.18
C SER A 144 37.61 1.38 12.70
N GLN A 145 38.62 0.82 13.37
CA GLN A 145 38.79 0.98 14.81
C GLN A 145 39.50 2.32 15.06
N SER A 146 38.77 3.29 15.60
CA SER A 146 39.35 4.57 16.05
C SER A 146 39.79 4.43 17.51
N ALA A 147 41.06 4.11 17.77
CA ALA A 147 41.60 4.10 19.12
C ALA A 147 41.94 5.54 19.57
N GLY A 148 41.03 6.16 20.32
CA GLY A 148 41.32 7.36 21.11
C GLY A 148 41.72 6.96 22.54
N ASP A 149 42.78 7.57 23.08
CA ASP A 149 43.49 7.24 24.33
C ASP A 149 42.67 7.19 25.65
N ASN A 150 41.33 7.25 25.61
CA ASN A 150 40.49 7.06 26.80
C ASN A 150 39.02 6.67 26.53
N PHE A 151 38.64 6.24 25.32
CA PHE A 151 37.27 5.76 25.05
C PHE A 151 37.21 4.83 23.84
N GLU A 152 36.78 3.59 24.04
CA GLU A 152 36.38 2.69 22.97
C GLU A 152 34.92 2.97 22.59
N ALA A 153 34.72 3.65 21.46
CA ALA A 153 33.41 3.85 20.86
C ALA A 153 33.21 2.82 19.74
N LEU A 154 32.28 1.87 19.92
CA LEU A 154 31.75 1.11 18.80
C LEU A 154 30.79 2.02 18.02
N ARG A 155 31.25 2.56 16.88
CA ARG A 155 30.36 3.15 15.87
C ARG A 155 29.95 2.04 14.91
N LEU A 156 28.70 1.62 15.01
CA LEU A 156 28.05 0.91 13.92
C LEU A 156 27.61 1.98 12.93
N ASP A 157 28.40 2.21 11.88
CA ASP A 157 27.90 2.93 10.71
C ASP A 157 26.83 2.03 10.09
N GLU A 158 25.57 2.45 10.21
CA GLU A 158 24.41 1.80 9.59
C GLU A 158 24.46 2.02 8.07
N GLN A 159 25.48 1.48 7.41
CA GLN A 159 25.60 1.39 5.95
C GLN A 159 24.78 0.17 5.47
N THR A 160 23.47 0.23 5.71
CA THR A 160 22.49 -0.76 5.23
C THR A 160 21.35 -0.12 4.45
N SER A 161 21.44 1.16 4.05
CA SER A 161 20.45 1.70 3.12
C SER A 161 20.74 1.17 1.72
N ASP A 162 19.99 0.16 1.28
CA ASP A 162 19.89 -0.26 -0.13
C ASP A 162 19.86 1.00 -1.03
N PRO A 163 20.66 1.05 -2.13
CA PRO A 163 20.64 2.16 -3.08
C PRO A 163 19.23 2.59 -3.52
N PHE A 164 18.27 1.66 -3.56
CA PHE A 164 16.85 1.95 -3.81
C PHE A 164 16.22 2.77 -2.67
N THR A 165 16.42 2.36 -1.42
CA THR A 165 15.92 3.05 -0.22
C THR A 165 16.56 4.43 -0.05
N ALA A 166 17.85 4.57 -0.35
CA ALA A 166 18.53 5.86 -0.36
C ALA A 166 17.88 6.85 -1.36
N ARG A 167 17.55 6.36 -2.57
CA ARG A 167 16.87 7.17 -3.59
C ARG A 167 15.41 7.46 -3.25
N LEU A 168 14.75 6.54 -2.54
CA LEU A 168 13.41 6.76 -2.00
C LEU A 168 13.41 7.89 -0.97
N LEU A 169 14.36 7.88 -0.03
CA LEU A 169 14.51 8.90 1.01
C LEU A 169 14.85 10.27 0.44
N SER A 170 15.68 10.36 -0.62
CA SER A 170 15.98 11.64 -1.27
C SER A 170 14.74 12.28 -1.92
N LEU A 171 13.78 11.48 -2.36
CA LEU A 171 12.53 11.97 -2.95
C LEU A 171 11.48 12.37 -1.90
N GLN A 172 11.72 12.13 -0.62
CA GLN A 172 10.80 12.54 0.46
C GLN A 172 11.01 14.00 0.89
N SER A 173 12.17 14.60 0.60
CA SER A 173 12.52 15.96 1.04
C SER A 173 12.01 17.06 0.12
N GLU A 174 11.43 16.73 -1.03
CA GLU A 174 10.91 17.70 -1.98
C GLU A 174 9.40 17.85 -1.74
N ASP A 175 8.99 19.02 -1.23
CA ASP A 175 7.59 19.44 -1.01
C ASP A 175 6.85 19.55 -2.36
N GLU A 176 6.61 18.43 -3.03
CA GLU A 176 5.96 18.42 -4.33
C GLU A 176 4.49 18.04 -4.22
N GLU A 177 3.65 18.94 -4.73
CA GLU A 177 2.23 18.69 -4.96
C GLU A 177 1.98 17.69 -6.10
N GLU A 178 2.94 16.86 -6.51
CA GLU A 178 2.76 15.89 -7.58
C GLU A 178 3.45 14.55 -7.25
N PHE A 179 2.92 13.46 -7.76
CA PHE A 179 3.49 12.13 -7.52
C PHE A 179 4.71 11.92 -8.44
N VAL A 180 5.89 11.77 -7.85
CA VAL A 180 7.11 11.41 -8.58
C VAL A 180 7.40 9.91 -8.43
N PRO A 181 7.35 9.12 -9.53
CA PRO A 181 7.73 7.72 -9.50
C PRO A 181 9.24 7.55 -9.28
N VAL A 182 9.63 6.45 -8.62
CA VAL A 182 11.05 6.14 -8.42
C VAL A 182 11.63 5.64 -9.73
N ILE A 183 12.64 6.33 -10.28
CA ILE A 183 13.35 5.88 -11.48
C ILE A 183 14.58 5.06 -11.08
N VAL A 184 14.66 3.83 -11.58
CA VAL A 184 15.71 2.87 -11.22
C VAL A 184 16.65 2.65 -12.39
N ASN A 185 17.95 2.78 -12.12
CA ASN A 185 19.01 2.61 -13.11
C ASN A 185 19.50 1.15 -13.12
N ARG A 186 20.18 0.75 -14.21
CA ARG A 186 20.80 -0.58 -14.36
C ARG A 186 21.60 -1.09 -13.15
N PRO A 187 22.52 -0.30 -12.52
CA PRO A 187 23.30 -0.80 -11.38
C PRO A 187 22.44 -1.06 -10.14
N THR A 188 21.36 -0.28 -9.95
CA THR A 188 20.44 -0.50 -8.84
C THR A 188 19.68 -1.81 -9.03
N LEU A 189 19.21 -2.11 -10.25
CA LEU A 189 18.55 -3.39 -10.56
C LEU A 189 19.43 -4.60 -10.28
N GLN A 190 20.75 -4.52 -10.54
CA GLN A 190 21.69 -5.62 -10.30
C GLN A 190 21.98 -5.89 -8.83
N VAL A 191 21.82 -4.88 -7.98
CA VAL A 191 22.06 -4.99 -6.53
C VAL A 191 20.77 -5.40 -5.81
N MET A 192 19.61 -5.15 -6.42
CA MET A 192 18.31 -5.51 -5.86
C MET A 192 18.15 -7.03 -5.78
N ASP A 193 17.72 -7.50 -4.62
CA ASP A 193 17.42 -8.91 -4.42
C ASP A 193 16.18 -9.31 -5.25
N PRO A 194 16.27 -10.35 -6.12
CA PRO A 194 15.18 -10.81 -6.95
C PRO A 194 13.93 -11.23 -6.15
N GLY A 195 14.10 -11.78 -4.95
CA GLY A 195 12.97 -12.21 -4.11
C GLY A 195 12.08 -11.06 -3.61
N SER A 196 12.60 -9.84 -3.64
CA SER A 196 11.90 -8.64 -3.18
C SER A 196 11.39 -7.76 -4.34
N VAL A 197 11.52 -8.21 -5.60
CA VAL A 197 10.94 -7.53 -6.77
C VAL A 197 9.77 -8.34 -7.32
N LEU A 198 8.67 -7.66 -7.59
CA LEU A 198 7.46 -8.23 -8.20
C LEU A 198 7.28 -7.62 -9.59
N VAL A 199 7.15 -8.47 -10.61
CA VAL A 199 7.00 -8.05 -12.00
C VAL A 199 5.62 -8.46 -12.51
N CYS A 200 4.78 -7.47 -12.80
CA CYS A 200 3.48 -7.68 -13.41
C CYS A 200 3.61 -7.63 -14.93
N GLN A 201 3.64 -8.81 -15.56
CA GLN A 201 3.70 -8.94 -17.01
C GLN A 201 2.34 -8.62 -17.63
N GLN A 202 2.19 -7.40 -18.15
CA GLN A 202 0.96 -6.97 -18.82
C GLN A 202 0.97 -7.42 -20.29
N PRO A 203 -0.19 -7.77 -20.87
CA PRO A 203 -0.26 -8.08 -22.29
C PRO A 203 0.01 -6.83 -23.14
N PRO A 204 0.66 -6.97 -24.32
CA PRO A 204 0.91 -5.84 -25.21
C PRO A 204 -0.42 -5.17 -25.63
N PRO A 205 -0.49 -3.82 -25.70
CA PRO A 205 0.60 -2.85 -25.78
C PRO A 205 1.06 -2.24 -24.45
N LEU A 206 0.64 -2.78 -23.30
CA LEU A 206 1.00 -2.24 -21.99
C LEU A 206 2.40 -2.75 -21.58
N GLY A 207 3.25 -1.85 -21.10
CA GLY A 207 4.57 -2.22 -20.54
C GLY A 207 4.46 -2.92 -19.20
N TYR A 208 5.53 -3.58 -18.77
CA TYR A 208 5.55 -4.27 -17.48
C TYR A 208 5.55 -3.28 -16.32
N GLN A 209 4.89 -3.65 -15.23
CA GLN A 209 4.91 -2.87 -13.98
C GLN A 209 5.82 -3.56 -12.98
N PHE A 210 6.71 -2.77 -12.38
CA PHE A 210 7.69 -3.26 -11.42
C PHE A 210 7.38 -2.71 -10.04
N TYR A 211 7.33 -3.59 -9.05
CA TYR A 211 7.12 -3.25 -7.66
C TYR A 211 8.27 -3.78 -6.81
N ARG A 212 8.74 -2.97 -5.87
CA ARG A 212 9.71 -3.36 -4.85
C ARG A 212 8.99 -3.59 -3.53
N ASN A 213 9.15 -4.77 -2.95
CA ASN A 213 8.78 -5.06 -1.57
C ASN A 213 9.81 -4.46 -0.62
N LEU A 214 9.37 -3.54 0.23
CA LEU A 214 10.20 -2.88 1.24
C LEU A 214 10.34 -3.69 2.53
N LEU A 215 9.46 -4.68 2.75
CA LEU A 215 9.47 -5.54 3.94
C LEU A 215 9.50 -7.01 3.51
N PRO A 216 10.70 -7.62 3.34
CA PRO A 216 10.81 -9.00 2.88
C PRO A 216 10.18 -10.01 3.86
N ASP A 217 10.05 -9.66 5.14
CA ASP A 217 9.34 -10.48 6.15
C ASP A 217 7.87 -10.71 5.78
N LEU A 218 7.26 -9.75 5.08
CA LEU A 218 5.90 -9.87 4.55
C LEU A 218 5.98 -10.41 3.12
N GLN A 219 5.75 -11.71 2.97
CA GLN A 219 5.79 -12.37 1.67
C GLN A 219 4.57 -12.02 0.83
N ILE A 220 4.81 -11.60 -0.41
CA ILE A 220 3.80 -11.10 -1.33
C ILE A 220 3.93 -11.83 -2.65
N THR A 221 2.80 -12.16 -3.28
CA THR A 221 2.76 -12.88 -4.55
C THR A 221 1.75 -12.29 -5.53
N LEU A 222 1.92 -12.64 -6.80
CA LEU A 222 1.09 -12.24 -7.92
C LEU A 222 0.33 -13.46 -8.42
N CYS A 223 -0.95 -13.28 -8.76
CA CYS A 223 -1.64 -14.31 -9.53
C CYS A 223 -1.17 -14.26 -11.00
N PRO A 224 -0.66 -15.36 -11.59
CA PRO A 224 -0.11 -15.40 -12.94
C PRO A 224 -1.17 -15.14 -14.02
N SER A 225 -2.46 -15.33 -13.71
CA SER A 225 -3.54 -15.12 -14.68
C SER A 225 -4.08 -13.69 -14.69
N CYS A 226 -4.07 -12.99 -13.56
CA CYS A 226 -4.73 -11.68 -13.43
C CYS A 226 -3.83 -10.55 -12.90
N ASN A 227 -2.57 -10.85 -12.59
CA ASN A 227 -1.57 -9.93 -12.03
C ASN A 227 -2.09 -9.15 -10.81
N LYS A 228 -3.03 -9.73 -10.06
CA LYS A 228 -3.46 -9.18 -8.77
C LYS A 228 -2.50 -9.64 -7.68
N ILE A 229 -2.31 -8.75 -6.72
CA ILE A 229 -1.29 -8.89 -5.69
C ILE A 229 -1.95 -9.32 -4.37
N PHE A 230 -1.30 -10.22 -3.65
CA PHE A 230 -1.81 -10.86 -2.44
C PHE A 230 -0.67 -11.09 -1.45
N HIS A 231 -0.99 -11.20 -0.16
CA HIS A 231 -0.11 -11.91 0.75
C HIS A 231 -0.05 -13.39 0.37
N VAL A 232 1.14 -14.00 0.47
CA VAL A 232 1.34 -15.42 0.13
C VAL A 232 0.41 -16.30 0.96
N ASP A 233 0.42 -16.14 2.28
CA ASP A 233 -0.37 -16.95 3.21
C ASP A 233 -1.88 -16.90 2.90
N ASP A 234 -2.41 -15.70 2.66
CA ASP A 234 -3.82 -15.50 2.30
C ASP A 234 -4.16 -16.14 0.96
N PHE A 235 -3.28 -15.97 -0.03
CA PHE A 235 -3.50 -16.49 -1.37
C PHE A 235 -3.49 -18.02 -1.38
N GLU A 236 -2.46 -18.63 -0.77
CA GLU A 236 -2.34 -20.08 -0.66
C GLU A 236 -3.51 -20.68 0.11
N MET A 237 -3.90 -20.08 1.23
CA MET A 237 -5.06 -20.52 1.99
C MET A 237 -6.34 -20.47 1.15
N GLN A 238 -6.59 -19.39 0.41
CA GLN A 238 -7.78 -19.28 -0.45
C GLN A 238 -7.76 -20.29 -1.60
N VAL A 239 -6.59 -20.52 -2.20
CA VAL A 239 -6.43 -21.51 -3.28
C VAL A 239 -6.61 -22.93 -2.74
N LEU A 240 -6.09 -23.27 -1.55
CA LEU A 240 -6.30 -24.57 -0.92
C LEU A 240 -7.77 -24.81 -0.56
N GLN A 241 -8.49 -23.78 -0.10
CA GLN A 241 -9.91 -23.89 0.26
C GLN A 241 -10.85 -23.98 -0.95
N LYS A 242 -10.58 -23.21 -2.01
CA LYS A 242 -11.51 -23.03 -3.15
C LYS A 242 -11.02 -23.68 -4.45
N GLY A 243 -9.75 -24.05 -4.54
CA GLY A 243 -9.12 -24.62 -5.73
C GLY A 243 -8.75 -23.62 -6.83
N HIS A 244 -9.02 -22.33 -6.62
CA HIS A 244 -8.87 -21.29 -7.64
C HIS A 244 -8.47 -19.93 -7.04
N CYS A 245 -7.95 -19.03 -7.88
CA CYS A 245 -7.64 -17.66 -7.46
C CYS A 245 -8.89 -16.95 -6.87
N PRO A 246 -8.79 -16.25 -5.73
CA PRO A 246 -9.93 -15.59 -5.08
C PRO A 246 -10.51 -14.45 -5.93
N PHE A 247 -9.72 -13.87 -6.84
CA PHE A 247 -10.15 -12.76 -7.70
C PHE A 247 -10.65 -13.23 -9.08
N CYS A 248 -9.78 -13.84 -9.89
CA CYS A 248 -10.12 -14.21 -11.28
C CYS A 248 -10.70 -15.63 -11.43
N ARG A 249 -10.66 -16.45 -10.37
CA ARG A 249 -11.13 -17.84 -10.36
C ARG A 249 -10.43 -18.76 -11.37
N SER A 250 -9.24 -18.40 -11.84
CA SER A 250 -8.41 -19.36 -12.59
C SER A 250 -7.95 -20.49 -11.67
N GLU A 251 -7.91 -21.69 -12.20
CA GLU A 251 -7.53 -22.90 -11.46
C GLU A 251 -6.03 -22.92 -11.17
N SER A 252 -5.67 -23.58 -10.07
CA SER A 252 -4.29 -23.70 -9.57
C SER A 252 -3.32 -24.46 -10.49
N ASN A 253 -3.79 -25.01 -11.62
CA ASN A 253 -2.96 -25.81 -12.52
C ASN A 253 -1.93 -24.98 -13.32
N THR A 254 -2.03 -23.64 -13.32
CA THR A 254 -0.98 -22.74 -13.85
C THR A 254 0.12 -22.40 -12.82
N PHE A 255 0.08 -22.97 -11.61
CA PHE A 255 0.99 -22.61 -10.51
C PHE A 255 2.04 -23.69 -10.21
N LYS A 256 1.91 -24.88 -10.81
CA LYS A 256 2.82 -26.02 -10.61
C LYS A 256 4.02 -26.06 -11.57
N ASP A 257 3.94 -25.37 -12.71
CA ASP A 257 4.97 -25.45 -13.75
C ASP A 257 6.21 -24.55 -13.47
N MET A 258 6.32 -23.93 -12.29
CA MET A 258 7.48 -23.10 -11.91
C MET A 258 8.28 -23.64 -10.71
N SER A 259 7.91 -24.81 -10.18
CA SER A 259 8.64 -25.46 -9.07
C SER A 259 9.45 -26.70 -9.49
N GLU A 260 9.52 -27.00 -10.79
CA GLU A 260 10.22 -28.19 -11.30
C GLU A 260 11.34 -27.92 -12.34
N ASP A 261 11.74 -26.67 -12.57
CA ASP A 261 12.92 -26.34 -13.39
C ASP A 261 13.99 -25.53 -12.63
#